data_AF-A0A420TYW9-F1
#
_entry.id   AF-A0A420TYW9-F1
#
_cell.length_a   1.000
_cell.length_b   1.000
_cell.length_c   1.000
_cell.angle_alpha   90.00
_cell.angle_beta   90.00
_cell.angle_gamma   90.00
#
_symmetry.space_group_name_H-M   'P 1'
#
loop_
_entity.id
_entity.type
_entity.pdbx_description
1 polymer ?
#
loop_
_entity_poly.entity_id
_entity_poly.type
_entity_poly.pdbx_seq_one_letter_code
_entity_poly.pdbx_strand_id
1 'polypeptide(L)'
;MDIDCDGANNHAGACSNDPTGQGETAFKDTVNQYGISDLDANVHPYVVFGNEGASPSFDPQQHGIKPLSVMAVHYGIWGDTNGGTSTGEASISLAELCFPNQGLNGDMGHGEKDVLYLAFKGDEAVPGKNGADWKTTSRANFSKSIRALGDKLVAKL
;
A
#
# COMPACT_ATOMS: atom_id res chain seq x y z
N MET A 1 10.82 -6.18 3.08
CA MET A 1 9.55 -5.43 3.19
C MET A 1 9.66 -4.57 4.44
N ASP A 2 10.06 -3.32 4.25
CA ASP A 2 10.05 -2.34 5.34
C ASP A 2 8.63 -1.81 5.56
N ILE A 3 8.37 -1.22 6.72
CA ILE A 3 7.03 -0.78 7.13
C ILE A 3 6.87 0.70 6.85
N ASP A 4 5.78 1.01 6.16
CA ASP A 4 5.29 2.37 5.99
C ASP A 4 4.07 2.58 6.88
N CYS A 5 4.09 3.64 7.67
CA CYS A 5 2.98 4.01 8.56
C CYS A 5 2.32 5.32 8.14
N ASP A 6 2.57 5.80 6.92
CA ASP A 6 2.08 7.08 6.46
C ASP A 6 0.54 7.10 6.35
N GLY A 7 -0.03 8.30 6.47
CA GLY A 7 -1.47 8.54 6.34
C GLY A 7 -2.21 8.71 7.67
N ALA A 8 -3.49 8.34 7.66
CA ALA A 8 -4.38 8.47 8.80
C ALA A 8 -3.97 7.53 9.94
N ASN A 9 -4.00 8.04 11.18
CA ASN A 9 -3.63 7.31 12.38
C ASN A 9 -2.20 6.74 12.37
N ASN A 10 -1.26 7.46 11.75
CA ASN A 10 0.15 7.07 11.58
C ASN A 10 0.93 6.71 12.88
N HIS A 11 0.43 7.06 14.06
CA HIS A 11 1.03 6.68 15.35
C HIS A 11 0.17 5.69 16.16
N ALA A 12 -0.85 5.10 15.57
CA ALA A 12 -1.69 4.11 16.23
C ALA A 12 -1.09 2.70 16.14
N GLY A 13 -1.45 1.85 17.10
CA GLY A 13 -1.17 0.41 17.05
C GLY A 13 0.31 0.08 16.85
N ALA A 14 0.59 -0.78 15.88
CA ALA A 14 1.93 -1.23 15.54
C ALA A 14 2.78 -0.14 14.86
N CYS A 15 2.20 1.02 14.52
CA CYS A 15 2.93 2.19 14.04
C CYS A 15 3.31 3.17 15.17
N SER A 16 2.97 2.87 16.43
CA SER A 16 3.21 3.78 17.56
C SER A 16 4.67 4.12 17.83
N ASN A 17 5.62 3.31 17.33
CA ASN A 17 7.05 3.53 17.46
C ASN A 17 7.75 3.94 16.17
N ASP A 18 7.02 4.24 15.08
CA ASP A 18 7.62 4.76 13.85
C ASP A 18 8.17 6.18 14.09
N PRO A 19 9.50 6.39 13.92
CA PRO A 19 10.11 7.71 14.08
C PRO A 19 9.96 8.62 12.85
N THR A 20 9.56 8.06 11.70
CA THR A 20 9.59 8.69 10.38
C THR A 20 8.23 8.87 9.72
N GLY A 21 7.20 8.17 10.22
CA GLY A 21 5.86 8.19 9.64
C GLY A 21 5.23 9.58 9.51
N GLN A 22 4.62 9.85 8.37
CA GLN A 22 3.98 11.11 8.01
C GLN A 22 2.47 11.02 8.12
N GLY A 23 1.81 12.14 8.40
CA GLY A 23 0.35 12.19 8.56
C GLY A 23 -0.45 12.15 7.25
N GLU A 24 0.20 11.88 6.11
CA GLU A 24 -0.45 11.81 4.80
C GLU A 24 0.26 10.86 3.84
N THR A 25 -0.52 10.15 3.01
CA THR A 25 0.01 9.38 1.88
C THR A 25 0.02 10.20 0.59
N ALA A 26 0.80 9.79 -0.40
CA ALA A 26 0.88 10.45 -1.71
C ALA A 26 -0.48 10.63 -2.42
N PHE A 27 -1.47 9.79 -2.12
CA PHE A 27 -2.78 9.80 -2.80
C PHE A 27 -3.95 10.25 -1.93
N LYS A 28 -3.67 10.90 -0.79
CA LYS A 28 -4.64 11.49 0.12
C LYS A 28 -5.79 12.22 -0.58
N ASP A 29 -5.48 13.14 -1.50
CA ASP A 29 -6.49 13.93 -2.21
C ASP A 29 -7.44 13.08 -3.08
N THR A 30 -6.96 11.95 -3.58
CA THR A 30 -7.78 11.03 -4.38
C THR A 30 -8.68 10.19 -3.47
N VAL A 31 -8.12 9.61 -2.41
CA VAL A 31 -8.91 8.78 -1.47
C VAL A 31 -9.89 9.60 -0.64
N ASN A 32 -9.62 10.91 -0.45
CA ASN A 32 -10.59 11.88 0.08
C ASN A 32 -11.92 11.85 -0.69
N GLN A 33 -11.83 11.81 -2.01
CA GLN A 33 -13.00 11.72 -2.88
C GLN A 33 -13.71 10.37 -2.79
N TYR A 34 -13.03 9.34 -2.27
CA TYR A 34 -13.57 7.99 -2.05
C TYR A 34 -14.25 7.85 -0.68
N GLY A 35 -14.10 8.85 0.19
CA GLY A 35 -14.85 8.98 1.43
C GLY A 35 -14.08 8.61 2.70
N ILE A 36 -12.75 8.58 2.64
CA ILE A 36 -11.84 8.50 3.79
C ILE A 36 -10.92 9.71 3.78
N SER A 37 -10.47 10.21 4.92
CA SER A 37 -9.57 11.37 4.96
C SER A 37 -8.23 11.09 4.30
N ASP A 38 -7.74 9.86 4.46
CA ASP A 38 -6.53 9.29 3.85
C ASP A 38 -6.61 7.76 4.00
N LEU A 39 -5.66 7.03 3.40
CA LEU A 39 -5.35 5.65 3.76
C LEU A 39 -4.87 5.60 5.22
N ASP A 40 -5.13 4.49 5.89
CA ASP A 40 -4.69 4.22 7.27
C ASP A 40 -3.85 2.95 7.22
N ALA A 41 -2.57 3.05 7.55
CA ALA A 41 -1.62 1.94 7.46
C ALA A 41 -2.05 0.69 8.26
N ASN A 42 -2.82 0.87 9.35
CA ASN A 42 -3.32 -0.22 10.20
C ASN A 42 -4.52 -0.98 9.58
N VAL A 43 -5.16 -0.38 8.57
CA VAL A 43 -6.43 -0.84 7.99
C VAL A 43 -6.33 -1.13 6.49
N HIS A 44 -5.58 -0.34 5.73
CA HIS A 44 -5.53 -0.39 4.28
C HIS A 44 -4.22 -1.04 3.81
N PRO A 45 -4.26 -2.30 3.34
CA PRO A 45 -3.13 -2.91 2.67
C PRO A 45 -2.68 -2.10 1.45
N TYR A 46 -1.50 -1.50 1.54
CA TYR A 46 -0.91 -0.76 0.44
C TYR A 46 0.60 -0.97 0.37
N VAL A 47 1.15 -0.66 -0.81
CA VAL A 47 2.57 -0.72 -1.14
C VAL A 47 3.05 0.70 -1.44
N VAL A 48 4.26 1.02 -0.98
CA VAL A 48 4.99 2.22 -1.39
C VAL A 48 5.74 1.91 -2.67
N PHE A 49 5.29 2.51 -3.78
CA PHE A 49 5.80 2.19 -5.11
C PHE A 49 6.13 3.46 -5.88
N GLY A 50 7.33 3.52 -6.43
CA GLY A 50 7.87 4.79 -6.93
C GLY A 50 8.63 5.55 -5.86
N ASN A 51 9.52 6.42 -6.31
CA ASN A 51 10.37 7.25 -5.48
C ASN A 51 10.79 8.54 -6.22
N GLU A 52 9.81 9.14 -6.88
CA GLU A 52 9.97 10.33 -7.69
C GLU A 52 10.56 11.49 -6.85
N GLY A 53 11.67 12.04 -7.32
CA GLY A 53 12.39 13.11 -6.61
C GLY A 53 13.70 12.66 -5.95
N ALA A 54 13.98 11.35 -5.91
CA ALA A 54 15.25 10.80 -5.43
C ALA A 54 16.21 10.38 -6.56
N SER A 55 17.40 9.89 -6.21
CA SER A 55 18.37 9.34 -7.17
C SER A 55 18.99 8.04 -6.64
N PRO A 56 18.74 6.88 -7.29
CA PRO A 56 17.93 6.70 -8.51
C PRO A 56 16.44 7.05 -8.30
N SER A 57 15.75 7.37 -9.40
CA SER A 57 14.30 7.68 -9.42
C SER A 57 13.56 6.66 -10.27
N PHE A 58 12.36 6.30 -9.85
CA PHE A 58 11.41 5.48 -10.58
C PHE A 58 10.00 6.08 -10.46
N ASP A 59 9.38 6.34 -11.60
CA ASP A 59 8.00 6.84 -11.71
C ASP A 59 7.11 5.74 -12.31
N PRO A 60 6.26 5.07 -11.50
CA PRO A 60 5.37 4.03 -12.00
C PRO A 60 4.43 4.47 -13.12
N GLN A 61 4.05 5.75 -13.16
CA GLN A 61 3.10 6.28 -14.14
C GLN A 61 3.68 6.31 -15.55
N GLN A 62 4.99 6.52 -15.67
CA GLN A 62 5.71 6.40 -16.95
C GLN A 62 5.66 4.98 -17.53
N HIS A 63 5.37 3.99 -16.68
CA HIS A 63 5.21 2.59 -17.07
C HIS A 63 3.74 2.16 -17.21
N GLY A 64 2.80 3.11 -17.15
CA GLY A 64 1.37 2.88 -17.35
C GLY A 64 0.65 2.34 -16.10
N ILE A 65 1.27 2.44 -14.94
CA ILE A 65 0.69 2.03 -13.66
C ILE A 65 -0.02 3.25 -13.07
N LYS A 66 -1.23 3.07 -12.55
CA LYS A 66 -2.06 4.18 -12.09
C LYS A 66 -2.07 4.27 -10.57
N PRO A 67 -2.08 5.47 -9.96
CA PRO A 67 -2.30 5.62 -8.52
C PRO A 67 -3.46 4.76 -8.04
N LEU A 68 -3.32 4.12 -6.87
CA LEU A 68 -4.31 3.22 -6.29
C LEU A 68 -4.59 1.94 -7.09
N SER A 69 -3.76 1.61 -8.10
CA SER A 69 -3.83 0.31 -8.77
C SER A 69 -3.61 -0.83 -7.79
N VAL A 70 -4.32 -1.94 -7.98
CA VAL A 70 -4.06 -3.18 -7.24
C VAL A 70 -2.62 -3.62 -7.48
N MET A 71 -1.98 -4.10 -6.42
CA MET A 71 -0.68 -4.76 -6.47
C MET A 71 -0.79 -6.15 -5.84
N ALA A 72 -0.05 -7.13 -6.39
CA ALA A 72 -0.04 -8.49 -5.87
C ALA A 72 1.26 -8.80 -5.10
N VAL A 73 1.07 -9.03 -3.79
CA VAL A 73 1.92 -9.78 -2.84
C VAL A 73 0.95 -10.65 -2.04
N HIS A 74 0.28 -10.00 -1.10
CA HIS A 74 -1.14 -10.14 -0.82
C HIS A 74 -1.83 -8.97 -1.53
N TYR A 75 -3.11 -9.10 -1.90
CA TYR A 75 -3.77 -7.99 -2.61
C TYR A 75 -3.83 -6.76 -1.71
N GLY A 76 -3.13 -5.72 -2.18
CA GLY A 76 -3.16 -4.35 -1.70
C GLY A 76 -3.25 -3.39 -2.88
N ILE A 77 -3.00 -2.12 -2.64
CA ILE A 77 -2.94 -1.08 -3.69
C ILE A 77 -1.59 -0.37 -3.69
N TRP A 78 -1.23 0.26 -4.79
CA TRP A 78 -0.22 1.32 -4.76
C TRP A 78 -0.80 2.51 -4.00
N GLY A 79 -0.39 2.67 -2.74
CA GLY A 79 -0.94 3.68 -1.82
C GLY A 79 -0.05 4.87 -1.57
N ASP A 80 1.27 4.70 -1.75
CA ASP A 80 2.23 5.77 -1.46
C ASP A 80 3.47 5.73 -2.37
N THR A 81 4.32 6.74 -2.24
CA THR A 81 5.62 6.90 -2.93
C THR A 81 6.71 7.24 -1.92
N ASN A 82 7.91 6.71 -2.11
CA ASN A 82 8.99 6.91 -1.15
C ASN A 82 9.73 8.23 -1.40
N GLY A 83 10.01 9.00 -0.35
CA GLY A 83 10.82 10.23 -0.44
C GLY A 83 12.34 10.00 -0.58
N GLY A 84 12.79 8.76 -0.42
CA GLY A 84 14.17 8.31 -0.49
C GLY A 84 14.49 7.48 -1.73
N THR A 85 15.54 6.66 -1.66
CA THR A 85 16.07 5.92 -2.84
C THR A 85 15.51 4.51 -3.03
N SER A 86 14.64 4.07 -2.12
CA SER A 86 14.13 2.70 -2.05
C SER A 86 12.65 2.65 -2.43
N THR A 87 12.18 1.45 -2.78
CA THR A 87 10.75 1.15 -3.00
C THR A 87 10.45 -0.25 -2.48
N GLY A 88 9.17 -0.59 -2.31
CA GLY A 88 8.77 -1.89 -1.77
C GLY A 88 8.64 -1.91 -0.24
N GLU A 89 8.44 -0.75 0.38
CA GLU A 89 7.80 -0.67 1.69
C GLU A 89 6.33 -1.07 1.57
N ALA A 90 5.74 -1.49 2.68
CA ALA A 90 4.35 -1.90 2.76
C ALA A 90 3.71 -1.32 4.01
N SER A 91 2.42 -1.01 3.93
CA SER A 91 1.66 -0.66 5.12
C SER A 91 1.71 -1.78 6.15
N ILE A 92 1.69 -1.43 7.43
CA ILE A 92 1.72 -2.45 8.50
C ILE A 92 0.59 -3.48 8.34
N SER A 93 -0.57 -3.08 7.83
CA SER A 93 -1.67 -3.99 7.54
C SER A 93 -1.41 -4.96 6.40
N LEU A 94 -0.68 -4.56 5.34
CA LEU A 94 -0.24 -5.49 4.30
C LEU A 94 0.84 -6.43 4.84
N ALA A 95 1.81 -5.89 5.58
CA ALA A 95 2.90 -6.68 6.13
C ALA A 95 2.41 -7.77 7.09
N GLU A 96 1.46 -7.45 7.97
CA GLU A 96 0.84 -8.43 8.88
C GLU A 96 -0.02 -9.49 8.15
N LEU A 97 -0.56 -9.17 6.96
CA LEU A 97 -1.24 -10.18 6.12
C LEU A 97 -0.25 -11.19 5.53
N CYS A 98 0.96 -10.74 5.16
CA CYS A 98 2.00 -11.59 4.59
C CYS A 98 2.72 -12.42 5.66
N PHE A 99 3.00 -11.78 6.79
CA PHE A 99 3.88 -12.30 7.84
C PHE A 99 3.21 -12.22 9.22
N PRO A 100 2.09 -12.93 9.42
CA PRO A 100 1.38 -12.89 10.68
C PRO A 100 2.28 -13.40 11.83
N ASN A 101 2.17 -12.74 12.99
CA ASN A 101 2.86 -13.10 14.23
C ASN A 101 4.40 -12.92 14.23
N GLN A 102 4.96 -12.17 13.29
CA GLN A 102 6.39 -11.80 13.33
C GLN A 102 6.70 -10.59 14.23
N GLY A 103 5.67 -9.98 14.85
CA GLY A 103 5.83 -8.81 15.72
C GLY A 103 6.18 -7.52 14.98
N LEU A 104 5.92 -7.47 13.67
CA LEU A 104 6.19 -6.32 12.81
C LEU A 104 5.60 -5.03 13.39
N ASN A 105 6.31 -3.92 13.22
CA ASN A 105 5.92 -2.61 13.70
C ASN A 105 6.64 -1.52 12.89
N GLY A 106 6.36 -0.25 13.17
CA GLY A 106 6.90 0.89 12.45
C GLY A 106 8.43 1.05 12.46
N ASP A 107 9.13 0.30 13.32
CA ASP A 107 10.61 0.26 13.38
C ASP A 107 11.16 -1.16 13.13
N MET A 108 10.30 -2.09 12.67
CA MET A 108 10.68 -3.48 12.44
C MET A 108 9.86 -4.13 11.32
N GLY A 109 10.43 -4.12 10.11
CA GLY A 109 9.92 -4.83 8.94
C GLY A 109 10.40 -6.28 8.81
N HIS A 110 10.05 -6.88 7.67
CA HIS A 110 10.48 -8.22 7.28
C HIS A 110 11.74 -8.14 6.39
N GLY A 111 12.88 -8.64 6.90
CA GLY A 111 14.20 -8.45 6.30
C GLY A 111 14.63 -9.47 5.25
N GLU A 112 13.96 -10.63 5.13
CA GLU A 112 14.32 -11.63 4.13
C GLU A 112 14.01 -11.14 2.70
N LYS A 113 14.80 -11.63 1.74
CA LYS A 113 14.68 -11.25 0.32
C LYS A 113 13.79 -12.21 -0.45
N ASP A 114 12.59 -12.45 0.08
CA ASP A 114 11.63 -13.44 -0.42
C ASP A 114 10.28 -12.84 -0.83
N VAL A 115 10.17 -11.51 -0.88
CA VAL A 115 8.97 -10.77 -1.28
C VAL A 115 9.08 -10.27 -2.73
N LEU A 116 8.07 -10.58 -3.55
CA LEU A 116 7.93 -10.08 -4.92
C LEU A 116 6.64 -9.26 -5.07
N TYR A 117 6.78 -7.99 -5.44
CA TYR A 117 5.65 -7.11 -5.76
C TYR A 117 5.35 -7.11 -7.25
N LEU A 118 4.09 -7.36 -7.61
CA LEU A 118 3.60 -7.27 -8.98
C LEU A 118 2.64 -6.09 -9.12
N ALA A 119 2.99 -5.13 -9.96
CA ALA A 119 2.12 -4.02 -10.34
C ALA A 119 1.45 -4.30 -11.69
N PHE A 120 0.18 -3.94 -11.81
CA PHE A 120 -0.58 -4.07 -13.05
C PHE A 120 -0.73 -2.72 -13.75
N LYS A 121 -0.69 -2.73 -15.08
CA LYS A 121 -0.87 -1.54 -15.91
C LYS A 121 -2.33 -1.30 -16.23
N GLY A 122 -2.65 -0.07 -16.60
CA GLY A 122 -3.94 0.31 -17.17
C GLY A 122 -4.99 0.66 -16.11
N ASP A 123 -6.03 1.34 -16.57
CA ASP A 123 -7.12 1.82 -15.70
C ASP A 123 -7.92 0.67 -15.09
N GLU A 124 -7.90 -0.53 -15.71
CA GLU A 124 -8.56 -1.71 -15.16
C GLU A 124 -7.92 -2.20 -13.87
N ALA A 125 -6.70 -1.77 -13.54
CA ALA A 125 -6.04 -2.14 -12.30
C ALA A 125 -6.54 -1.33 -11.10
N VAL A 126 -7.23 -0.20 -11.33
CA VAL A 126 -7.69 0.70 -10.28
C VAL A 126 -9.08 0.25 -9.79
N PRO A 127 -9.27 -0.10 -8.51
CA PRO A 127 -10.60 -0.42 -7.97
C PRO A 127 -11.58 0.75 -8.08
N GLY A 128 -11.06 1.97 -7.98
CA GLY A 128 -11.82 3.20 -7.98
C GLY A 128 -12.74 3.34 -6.77
N LYS A 129 -13.52 4.43 -6.74
CA LYS A 129 -14.35 4.82 -5.60
C LYS A 129 -15.29 3.74 -5.06
N ASN A 130 -15.80 2.87 -5.94
CA ASN A 130 -16.82 1.87 -5.58
C ASN A 130 -16.30 0.42 -5.68
N GLY A 131 -15.04 0.20 -6.07
CA GLY A 131 -14.49 -1.14 -6.26
C GLY A 131 -13.68 -1.67 -5.07
N ALA A 132 -13.56 -0.91 -3.99
CA ALA A 132 -12.95 -1.34 -2.74
C ALA A 132 -13.79 -0.87 -1.55
N ASP A 133 -13.67 -1.57 -0.41
CA ASP A 133 -14.30 -1.20 0.85
C ASP A 133 -13.46 -0.15 1.59
N TRP A 134 -13.35 1.05 1.00
CA TRP A 134 -12.49 2.14 1.50
C TRP A 134 -12.79 2.55 2.95
N LYS A 135 -14.02 2.38 3.43
CA LYS A 135 -14.43 2.82 4.78
C LYS A 135 -14.35 1.72 5.83
N THR A 136 -13.86 0.55 5.45
CA THR A 136 -13.70 -0.56 6.38
C THR A 136 -12.71 -0.21 7.47
N THR A 137 -12.79 -0.89 8.61
CA THR A 137 -11.82 -0.77 9.71
C THR A 137 -11.00 -2.05 9.90
N SER A 138 -11.06 -2.96 8.92
CA SER A 138 -10.42 -4.27 8.95
C SER A 138 -9.57 -4.49 7.71
N ARG A 139 -8.28 -4.72 7.91
CA ARG A 139 -7.35 -5.09 6.83
C ARG A 139 -7.78 -6.30 6.02
N ALA A 140 -8.38 -7.29 6.69
CA ALA A 140 -8.89 -8.47 6.02
C ALA A 140 -10.07 -8.13 5.11
N ASN A 141 -10.96 -7.23 5.55
CA ASN A 141 -12.10 -6.80 4.73
C ASN A 141 -11.65 -5.96 3.54
N PHE A 142 -10.70 -5.04 3.72
CA PHE A 142 -10.15 -4.25 2.61
C PHE A 142 -9.51 -5.16 1.57
N SER A 143 -8.57 -6.03 1.97
CA SER A 143 -7.90 -6.96 1.05
C SER A 143 -8.89 -7.88 0.34
N LYS A 144 -9.90 -8.37 1.07
CA LYS A 144 -10.98 -9.17 0.48
C LYS A 144 -11.80 -8.39 -0.56
N SER A 145 -12.05 -7.10 -0.34
CA SER A 145 -12.85 -6.27 -1.25
C SER A 145 -12.20 -6.11 -2.63
N ILE A 146 -10.87 -6.05 -2.70
CA ILE A 146 -10.11 -5.94 -3.95
C ILE A 146 -9.65 -7.27 -4.53
N ARG A 147 -9.86 -8.39 -3.81
CA ARG A 147 -9.39 -9.72 -4.21
C ARG A 147 -9.92 -10.16 -5.58
N ALA A 148 -11.19 -9.94 -5.88
CA ALA A 148 -11.76 -10.34 -7.17
C ALA A 148 -11.10 -9.60 -8.34
N LEU A 149 -10.71 -8.33 -8.14
CA LEU A 149 -9.98 -7.56 -9.13
C LEU A 149 -8.54 -8.09 -9.28
N GLY A 150 -7.85 -8.31 -8.17
CA GLY A 150 -6.52 -8.90 -8.15
C GLY A 150 -6.46 -10.28 -8.81
N ASP A 151 -7.39 -11.18 -8.48
CA ASP A 151 -7.51 -12.53 -9.06
C ASP A 151 -7.65 -12.44 -10.59
N LYS A 152 -8.49 -11.51 -11.08
CA LYS A 152 -8.69 -11.25 -12.52
C LYS A 152 -7.41 -10.75 -13.21
N LEU A 153 -6.62 -9.91 -12.56
CA LEU A 153 -5.39 -9.36 -13.12
C LEU A 153 -4.27 -10.40 -13.17
N VAL A 154 -4.10 -11.17 -12.08
CA VAL A 154 -3.12 -12.27 -12.01
C VAL A 154 -3.42 -13.35 -13.05
N ALA A 155 -4.68 -13.66 -13.31
CA ALA A 155 -5.06 -14.66 -14.31
C ALA A 155 -4.67 -14.31 -15.76
N LYS A 156 -4.15 -13.09 -16.02
CA LYS A 156 -3.65 -12.65 -17.33
C LYS A 156 -2.12 -12.79 -17.50
N LEU A 157 -1.41 -13.19 -16.45
CA LEU A 157 0.05 -13.34 -16.45
C LEU A 157 0.51 -14.61 -17.17
#